data_AF-A0A741VUT1-F1
#
_entry.id   AF-A0A741VUT1-F1
#
_cell.length_a   1.000
_cell.length_b   1.000
_cell.length_c   1.000
_cell.angle_alpha   90.00
_cell.angle_beta   90.00
_cell.angle_gamma   90.00
#
_symmetry.space_group_name_H-M   'P 1'
#
loop_
_entity.id
_entity.type
_entity.pdbx_description
1 polymer ?
#
loop_
_entity_poly.entity_id
_entity_poly.type
_entity_poly.pdbx_seq_one_letter_code
_entity_poly.pdbx_strand_id
1 'polypeptide(L)' 'MFNITNIQSTARHQSISNEASTEVPLKEEIWNKISAFFSSEHQVEAQSCIAYLCHPPETASPEEIKSKFECLRMLA' A
#
# COMPACT_ATOMS: atom_id res chain seq x y z
N MET A 1 -6.15 -46.45 29.48
CA MET A 1 -5.30 -45.29 29.84
C MET A 1 -4.47 -44.96 28.60
N PHE A 2 -4.79 -43.89 27.88
CA PHE A 2 -4.06 -43.51 26.67
C PHE A 2 -3.02 -42.44 27.04
N ASN A 3 -1.76 -42.77 26.79
CA ASN A 3 -0.58 -41.96 27.08
C ASN A 3 -0.38 -40.97 25.92
N ILE A 4 -0.64 -39.68 26.15
CA ILE A 4 -0.53 -38.64 25.12
C ILE A 4 0.93 -38.17 25.08
N THR A 5 1.74 -38.87 24.30
CA THR A 5 3.13 -38.48 24.04
C THR A 5 3.14 -37.30 23.07
N ASN A 6 3.60 -36.16 23.57
CA ASN A 6 4.38 -35.14 22.86
C ASN A 6 4.03 -34.91 21.37
N ILE A 7 3.11 -33.99 21.10
CA ILE A 7 3.17 -33.18 19.88
C ILE A 7 3.80 -31.84 20.23
N GLN A 8 5.14 -31.77 20.19
CA GLN A 8 5.83 -30.51 19.95
C GLN A 8 5.27 -29.97 18.64
N SER A 9 4.31 -29.05 18.74
CA SER A 9 3.96 -28.14 17.65
C SER A 9 5.23 -27.41 17.29
N THR A 10 5.98 -27.96 16.33
CA THR A 10 6.78 -27.16 15.42
C THR A 10 5.75 -26.35 14.64
N ALA A 11 5.28 -25.27 15.27
CA ALA A 11 4.92 -24.09 14.52
C ALA A 11 6.19 -23.79 13.73
N ARG A 12 6.20 -24.20 12.45
CA ARG A 12 7.13 -23.62 11.50
C ARG A 12 6.84 -22.15 11.60
N HIS A 13 7.69 -21.44 12.35
CA HIS A 13 7.96 -20.05 12.09
C HIS A 13 8.42 -20.03 10.63
N GLN A 14 7.45 -19.96 9.72
CA GLN A 14 7.64 -19.21 8.50
C GLN A 14 7.96 -17.81 9.03
N SER A 15 9.25 -17.60 9.31
CA SER A 15 9.81 -16.27 9.19
C SER A 15 9.32 -15.86 7.82
N ILE A 16 8.31 -14.98 7.81
CA ILE A 16 8.06 -14.12 6.68
C ILE A 16 9.40 -13.41 6.59
N SER A 17 10.29 -13.95 5.75
CA SER A 17 11.53 -13.28 5.43
C SER A 17 11.10 -11.88 5.07
N ASN A 18 11.61 -10.90 5.80
CA ASN A 18 11.59 -9.51 5.39
C ASN A 18 12.23 -9.49 4.00
N GLU A 19 11.42 -9.72 2.97
CA GLU A 19 11.75 -9.34 1.62
C GLU A 19 11.96 -7.84 1.75
N ALA A 20 13.23 -7.45 1.69
CA ALA A 20 13.68 -6.08 1.78
C ALA A 20 12.71 -5.23 0.97
N SER A 21 11.86 -4.48 1.68
CA SER A 21 10.72 -3.80 1.09
C SER A 21 11.27 -2.94 -0.03
N THR A 22 10.99 -3.36 -1.26
CA THR A 22 11.33 -2.64 -2.48
C THR A 22 10.40 -1.43 -2.52
N GLU A 23 10.70 -0.46 -1.66
CA GLU A 23 9.88 0.72 -1.39
C GLU A 23 9.94 1.74 -2.54
N VAL A 24 10.66 1.42 -3.61
CA VAL A 24 10.69 2.21 -4.84
C VAL A 24 10.61 1.30 -6.07
N PRO A 25 9.63 1.49 -7.00
CA PRO A 25 8.64 2.56 -7.03
C PRO A 25 7.22 2.02 -7.28
N LEU A 26 6.55 1.49 -6.25
CA LEU A 26 5.10 1.23 -6.31
C LEU A 26 4.34 2.46 -6.85
N LYS A 27 4.78 3.67 -6.46
CA LYS A 27 4.27 4.94 -6.99
C LYS A 27 4.41 5.06 -8.52
N GLU A 28 5.58 4.75 -9.08
CA GLU A 28 5.79 4.86 -10.54
C GLU A 28 5.07 3.75 -11.29
N GLU A 29 5.01 2.54 -10.73
CA GLU A 29 4.22 1.46 -11.34
C GLU A 29 2.73 1.82 -11.38
N ILE A 30 2.18 2.34 -10.28
CA ILE A 30 0.81 2.84 -10.21
C ILE A 30 0.65 3.96 -11.25
N TRP A 31 1.52 4.97 -11.23
CA TRP A 31 1.47 6.10 -12.16
C TRP A 31 1.48 5.65 -13.62
N ASN A 32 2.33 4.70 -14.01
CA ASN A 32 2.39 4.20 -15.38
C ASN A 32 1.08 3.52 -15.81
N LYS A 33 0.33 2.92 -14.88
CA LYS A 33 -0.96 2.29 -15.16
C LYS A 33 -2.11 3.29 -15.25
N ILE A 34 -2.07 4.37 -14.47
CA ILE A 34 -3.21 5.29 -14.33
C ILE A 34 -3.00 6.68 -14.92
N SER A 35 -1.77 7.05 -15.30
CA SER A 35 -1.43 8.38 -15.87
C SER A 35 -2.27 8.73 -17.10
N ALA A 36 -2.67 7.72 -17.88
CA ALA A 36 -3.51 7.89 -19.06
C ALA A 36 -4.93 8.40 -18.75
N PHE A 37 -5.40 8.29 -17.51
CA PHE A 37 -6.69 8.82 -17.09
C PHE A 37 -6.65 10.32 -16.79
N PHE A 38 -5.47 10.89 -16.53
CA PHE A 38 -5.35 12.29 -16.10
C PHE A 38 -4.94 13.21 -17.25
N SER A 39 -5.60 14.36 -17.37
CA SER A 39 -5.18 15.44 -18.26
C SER A 39 -3.84 16.03 -17.80
N SER A 40 -3.06 16.61 -18.71
CA SER A 40 -1.76 17.23 -18.38
C SER A 40 -1.86 18.29 -17.27
N GLU A 41 -2.99 18.99 -17.17
CA GLU A 41 -3.31 19.95 -16.11
C GLU A 41 -3.44 19.28 -14.74
N HIS A 42 -4.07 18.11 -14.66
CA HIS A 42 -4.34 17.40 -13.41
C HIS A 42 -3.26 16.39 -13.01
N GLN A 43 -2.30 16.09 -13.89
CA GLN A 43 -1.27 15.08 -13.63
C GLN A 43 -0.41 15.38 -12.39
N VAL A 44 -0.07 16.65 -12.17
CA VAL A 44 0.75 17.07 -11.01
C VAL A 44 -0.01 16.83 -9.70
N GLU A 45 -1.31 17.14 -9.69
CA GLU A 45 -2.17 16.96 -8.53
C GLU A 45 -2.47 15.48 -8.27
N ALA A 46 -2.68 14.69 -9.33
CA ALA A 46 -2.85 13.25 -9.26
C ALA A 46 -1.60 12.56 -8.69
N GLN A 47 -0.39 12.94 -9.15
CA GLN A 47 0.87 12.43 -8.57
C GLN A 47 1.01 12.77 -7.10
N SER A 48 0.58 13.96 -6.68
CA SER A 48 0.62 14.38 -5.28
C SER A 48 -0.33 13.54 -4.42
N CYS A 49 -1.53 13.24 -4.92
CA CYS A 49 -2.48 12.36 -4.24
C CYS A 49 -1.95 10.93 -4.14
N ILE A 50 -1.38 10.38 -5.22
CA ILE A 50 -0.78 9.03 -5.21
C ILE A 50 0.40 8.97 -4.24
N ALA A 51 1.27 9.97 -4.24
CA ALA A 51 2.40 10.04 -3.32
C ALA A 51 1.93 10.01 -1.85
N TYR A 52 0.89 10.78 -1.52
CA TYR A 52 0.28 10.78 -0.18
C TYR A 52 -0.36 9.43 0.15
N LEU A 53 -1.04 8.77 -0.79
CA LEU A 53 -1.68 7.47 -0.56
C LEU A 53 -0.68 6.32 -0.44
N CYS A 54 0.47 6.40 -1.14
CA CYS A 54 1.53 5.40 -1.02
C CYS A 54 2.32 5.53 0.29
N HIS A 55 2.50 6.76 0.78
CA HIS A 55 3.23 7.03 2.02
C HIS A 55 2.45 8.03 2.87
N PRO A 56 1.30 7.61 3.45
CA PRO A 56 0.53 8.49 4.31
C PRO A 56 1.33 8.77 5.59
N PRO A 57 1.28 10.00 6.13
CA PRO A 57 1.90 10.28 7.42
C PRO A 57 1.24 9.45 8.53
N GLU A 58 1.98 9.11 9.58
CA GLU A 58 1.45 8.32 10.71
C GLU A 58 0.27 8.99 11.42
N THR A 59 0.16 10.31 11.29
CA THR A 59 -0.94 11.12 11.83
C THR A 59 -2.15 11.19 10.90
N ALA A 60 -2.10 10.60 9.71
CA ALA A 60 -3.19 10.64 8.75
C ALA A 60 -4.41 9.90 9.29
N SER A 61 -5.53 10.62 9.36
CA SER A 61 -6.83 10.01 9.64
C SER A 61 -7.34 9.21 8.44
N PRO A 62 -8.16 8.16 8.66
CA PRO A 62 -8.85 7.46 7.59
C PRO A 62 -9.69 8.40 6.70
N GLU A 63 -10.27 9.45 7.27
CA GLU A 63 -11.03 10.49 6.58
C GLU A 63 -10.16 11.29 5.59
N GLU A 64 -8.93 11.63 5.98
CA GLU A 64 -7.97 12.31 5.09
C GLU A 64 -7.52 11.41 3.94
N ILE A 65 -7.23 10.13 4.22
CA ILE A 65 -6.88 9.14 3.19
C ILE A 65 -8.05 9.00 2.20
N LYS A 66 -9.27 8.86 2.70
CA LYS A 66 -10.48 8.80 1.87
C LYS A 66 -10.65 10.06 1.04
N SER A 67 -10.46 11.24 1.64
CA SER A 67 -10.55 12.53 0.94
C SER A 67 -9.53 12.62 -0.20
N LYS A 68 -8.29 12.16 0.01
CA LYS A 68 -7.27 12.12 -1.04
C LYS A 68 -7.55 11.12 -2.15
N PHE A 69 -8.16 9.98 -1.82
CA PHE A 69 -8.62 9.04 -2.83
C PHE A 69 -9.76 9.62 -3.69
N GLU A 70 -10.75 10.29 -3.08
CA GLU A 70 -11.82 10.94 -3.84
C GLU A 70 -11.28 12.11 -4.69
N CYS A 71 -10.32 12.88 -4.18
CA CYS A 71 -9.63 13.90 -4.96
C CYS A 71 -8.94 13.29 -6.19
N LEU A 72 -8.18 12.20 -6.01
CA LEU A 72 -7.57 11.47 -7.11
C LEU A 72 -8.62 11.00 -8.14
N ARG A 73 -9.77 10.52 -7.68
CA ARG A 73 -10.88 10.10 -8.54
C ARG A 73 -11.47 11.25 -9.35
N MET A 74 -11.57 12.45 -8.80
CA MET A 74 -12.12 13.62 -9.50
C MET A 74 -11.17 14.20 -10.56
N LEU A 75 -9.87 13.91 -10.46
CA LEU A 75 -8.84 14.43 -11.35
C LEU A 75 -8.72 13.62 -12.66
N ALA A 76 -9.22 12.38 -12.65
CA ALA A 76 -9.30 11.46 -13.79
C ALA A 76 -10.58 11.71 -14.61
#